data_AF-A0A1M3LXU6-F1
#
_entry.id   AF-A0A1M3LXU6-F1
#
_cell.length_a   1.000
_cell.length_b   1.000
_cell.length_c   1.000
_cell.angle_alpha   90.00
_cell.angle_beta   90.00
_cell.angle_gamma   90.00
#
_symmetry.space_group_name_H-M   'P 1'
#
loop_
_entity.id
_entity.type
_entity.pdbx_description
1 polymer ?
#
loop_
_entity_poly.entity_id
_entity_poly.type
_entity_poly.pdbx_seq_one_letter_code
_entity_poly.pdbx_strand_id
1 'polypeptide(L)'
;MPSSVERTKAETLAWLRKISGELATTTLKRLEDTLPWYRDMPPGRRSAVGLVAQAGISSFISWFDDPRSTPWIAADVFGAAPRELLRSVSLQQTLQLIKITVEVVEERVKVGGGEALREAILLYSREIAFAAADVYARAAEARGLWDARLEALVVDSILTGEYDDELPSRIAALGWHGHGEVSVLVGTAPRMLDVDQLRRTARHMSADVLIGVQGNRLVLVIGRAWPSDSVPEDAIGATPAVSFLEIAQQLEPEFGAGHLVLGHEVASLVDASKSAKAALAGFAVAKAWRNCPRPVHADDLLPERALAGDGLARATLISRIYRPLQAHSTELLTTLWCYLDNGRSLEATARELFVHPNTVRYRLKRVSDVIGWDATGAREALILQAALIVGSINEPEASRRT
;
A
#
# COMPACT_ATOMS: atom_id res chain seq x y z
N MET A 1 11.47 41.17 -55.58
CA MET A 1 11.27 40.03 -54.65
C MET A 1 10.26 39.10 -55.31
N PRO A 2 10.65 37.92 -55.83
CA PRO A 2 9.68 37.04 -56.46
C PRO A 2 8.80 36.44 -55.36
N SER A 3 7.49 36.70 -55.45
CA SER A 3 6.46 36.09 -54.63
C SER A 3 6.55 34.57 -54.77
N SER A 4 6.88 33.87 -53.68
CA SER A 4 6.80 32.41 -53.64
C SER A 4 5.37 32.00 -53.94
N VAL A 5 5.12 31.44 -55.12
CA VAL A 5 3.82 30.88 -55.49
C VAL A 5 3.50 29.80 -54.47
N GLU A 6 2.49 30.03 -53.63
CA GLU A 6 2.03 29.03 -52.67
C GLU A 6 1.56 27.80 -53.44
N ARG A 7 2.18 26.65 -53.15
CA ARG A 7 1.74 25.37 -53.72
C ARG A 7 0.31 25.11 -53.27
N THR A 8 -0.51 24.64 -54.18
CA THR A 8 -1.83 24.11 -53.83
C THR A 8 -1.68 22.93 -52.85
N LYS A 9 -2.74 22.61 -52.10
CA LYS A 9 -2.74 21.48 -51.16
C LYS A 9 -2.34 20.16 -51.84
N ALA A 10 -2.81 19.92 -53.06
CA ALA A 10 -2.51 18.72 -53.84
C ALA A 10 -1.02 18.64 -54.24
N GLU A 11 -0.41 19.75 -54.67
CA GLU A 11 1.02 19.82 -54.98
C GLU A 11 1.88 19.64 -53.73
N THR A 12 1.44 20.18 -52.60
CA THR A 12 2.11 20.01 -51.29
C THR A 12 2.06 18.55 -50.84
N LEU A 13 0.94 17.87 -50.98
CA LEU A 13 0.81 16.43 -50.68
C LEU A 13 1.69 15.56 -51.59
N ALA A 14 1.70 15.82 -52.89
CA ALA A 14 2.55 15.10 -53.83
C ALA A 14 4.04 15.28 -53.51
N TRP A 15 4.43 16.49 -53.13
CA TRP A 15 5.79 16.80 -52.67
C TRP A 15 6.13 16.08 -51.36
N LEU A 16 5.26 16.15 -50.33
CA LEU A 16 5.46 15.46 -49.05
C LEU A 16 5.60 13.95 -49.23
N ARG A 17 4.78 13.33 -50.07
CA ARG A 17 4.86 11.90 -50.41
C ARG A 17 6.21 11.54 -51.06
N LYS A 18 6.75 12.41 -51.91
CA LYS A 18 8.03 12.21 -52.58
C LYS A 18 9.23 12.32 -51.62
N ILE A 19 9.17 13.20 -50.62
CA ILE A 19 10.27 13.43 -49.67
C ILE A 19 10.17 12.62 -48.38
N SER A 20 9.09 11.87 -48.17
CA SER A 20 8.82 11.13 -46.92
C SER A 20 9.96 10.17 -46.54
N GLY A 21 10.55 9.49 -47.53
CA GLY A 21 11.71 8.60 -47.32
C GLY A 21 12.96 9.36 -46.87
N GLU A 22 13.23 10.53 -47.46
CA GLU A 22 14.32 11.41 -47.06
C GLU A 22 14.11 11.91 -45.62
N LEU A 23 12.89 12.38 -45.29
CA LEU A 23 12.53 12.82 -43.95
C LEU A 23 12.73 11.73 -42.90
N ALA A 24 12.34 10.49 -43.21
CA ALA A 24 12.56 9.36 -42.33
C ALA A 24 14.07 9.12 -42.11
N THR A 25 14.88 9.04 -43.18
CA THR A 25 16.33 8.86 -43.06
C THR A 25 17.01 9.99 -42.27
N THR A 26 16.64 11.25 -42.53
CA THR A 26 17.16 12.41 -41.78
C THR A 26 16.76 12.35 -40.31
N THR A 27 15.52 11.95 -40.01
CA THR A 27 15.04 11.78 -38.64
C THR A 27 15.85 10.72 -37.91
N LEU A 28 16.02 9.53 -38.49
CA LEU A 28 16.80 8.45 -37.87
C LEU A 28 18.24 8.87 -37.58
N LYS A 29 18.89 9.54 -38.53
CA LYS A 29 20.24 10.07 -38.33
C LYS A 29 20.29 11.08 -37.19
N ARG A 30 19.34 12.02 -37.15
CA ARG A 30 19.30 13.02 -36.06
C ARG A 30 19.03 12.38 -34.70
N LEU A 31 18.19 11.35 -34.62
CA LEU A 31 17.98 10.59 -33.38
C LEU A 31 19.30 9.95 -32.90
N GLU A 32 20.07 9.34 -33.81
CA GLU A 32 21.36 8.72 -33.49
C GLU A 32 22.43 9.72 -33.05
N ASP A 33 22.43 10.90 -33.66
CA ASP A 33 23.37 11.97 -33.33
C ASP A 33 23.03 12.63 -31.98
N THR A 34 21.75 12.82 -31.68
CA THR A 34 21.30 13.68 -30.56
C THR A 34 20.85 12.92 -29.31
N LEU A 35 20.40 11.67 -29.42
CA LEU A 35 19.84 10.92 -28.29
C LEU A 35 20.76 9.74 -27.89
N PRO A 36 21.52 9.85 -26.78
CA PRO A 36 22.38 8.76 -26.31
C PRO A 36 21.63 7.44 -26.10
N TRP A 37 20.43 7.49 -25.50
CA TRP A 37 19.63 6.29 -25.25
C TRP A 37 19.23 5.54 -26.53
N TYR A 38 19.07 6.24 -27.65
CA TYR A 38 18.73 5.63 -28.93
C TYR A 38 19.95 4.92 -29.54
N ARG A 39 21.14 5.52 -29.38
CA ARG A 39 22.42 4.94 -29.80
C ARG A 39 22.80 3.69 -29.03
N ASP A 40 22.48 3.64 -27.73
CA ASP A 40 22.80 2.51 -26.85
C ASP A 40 21.76 1.38 -26.94
N MET A 41 20.67 1.59 -27.67
CA MET A 41 19.58 0.62 -27.79
C MET A 41 19.96 -0.59 -28.66
N PRO A 42 19.56 -1.83 -28.29
CA PRO A 42 19.78 -3.02 -29.12
C PRO A 42 19.20 -2.87 -30.55
N PRO A 43 19.84 -3.42 -31.60
CA PRO A 43 19.46 -3.20 -33.00
C PRO A 43 17.98 -3.49 -33.31
N GLY A 44 17.42 -4.58 -32.77
CA GLY A 44 16.02 -4.94 -32.99
C GLY A 44 15.03 -3.90 -32.44
N ARG A 45 15.32 -3.32 -31.26
CA ARG A 45 14.48 -2.27 -30.67
C ARG A 45 14.67 -0.93 -31.38
N ARG A 46 15.91 -0.61 -31.76
CA ARG A 46 16.23 0.61 -32.53
C ARG A 46 15.48 0.63 -33.86
N SER A 47 15.44 -0.49 -34.57
CA SER A 47 14.66 -0.66 -35.80
C SER A 47 13.17 -0.41 -35.58
N ALA A 48 12.60 -0.95 -34.49
CA ALA A 48 11.20 -0.73 -34.15
C ALA A 48 10.88 0.73 -33.80
N VAL A 49 11.78 1.46 -33.11
CA VAL A 49 11.64 2.92 -32.91
C VAL A 49 11.66 3.65 -34.25
N GLY A 50 12.50 3.21 -35.19
CA GLY A 50 12.55 3.79 -36.53
C GLY A 50 11.25 3.59 -37.33
N LEU A 51 10.60 2.43 -37.18
CA LEU A 51 9.28 2.18 -37.77
C LEU A 51 8.22 3.15 -37.21
N VAL A 52 8.24 3.44 -35.92
CA VAL A 52 7.34 4.44 -35.30
C VAL A 52 7.56 5.83 -35.89
N ALA A 53 8.82 6.26 -36.04
CA ALA A 53 9.14 7.55 -36.64
C ALA A 53 8.61 7.66 -38.08
N GLN A 54 8.80 6.61 -38.89
CA GLN A 54 8.30 6.54 -40.26
C GLN A 54 6.76 6.50 -40.34
N ALA A 55 6.12 5.74 -39.45
CA ALA A 55 4.66 5.71 -39.32
C ALA A 55 4.12 7.09 -38.92
N GLY A 56 4.80 7.81 -38.02
CA GLY A 56 4.48 9.18 -37.63
C GLY A 56 4.50 10.17 -38.80
N ILE A 57 5.53 10.09 -39.67
CA ILE A 57 5.62 10.92 -40.89
C ILE A 57 4.51 10.55 -41.89
N SER A 58 4.23 9.26 -42.07
CA SER A 58 3.19 8.79 -42.99
C SER A 58 1.78 9.17 -42.51
N SER A 59 1.53 9.05 -41.21
CA SER A 59 0.28 9.45 -40.57
C SER A 59 0.07 10.96 -40.66
N PHE A 60 1.13 11.77 -40.53
CA PHE A 60 1.05 13.22 -40.80
C PHE A 60 0.60 13.53 -42.24
N ILE A 61 1.17 12.85 -43.24
CA ILE A 61 0.80 13.06 -44.65
C ILE A 61 -0.66 12.68 -44.90
N SER A 62 -1.13 11.59 -44.29
CA SER A 62 -2.52 11.16 -44.34
C SER A 62 -3.46 12.17 -43.68
N TRP A 63 -3.11 12.62 -42.47
CA TRP A 63 -3.85 13.61 -41.70
C TRP A 63 -3.90 14.98 -42.42
N PHE A 64 -2.83 15.37 -43.11
CA PHE A 64 -2.82 16.60 -43.91
C PHE A 64 -3.78 16.51 -45.10
N ASP A 65 -4.00 15.33 -45.68
CA ASP A 65 -4.96 15.09 -46.76
C ASP A 65 -6.41 15.29 -46.26
N ASP A 66 -6.77 14.66 -45.14
CA ASP A 66 -8.07 14.85 -44.47
C ASP A 66 -7.93 15.06 -42.95
N PRO A 67 -7.86 16.31 -42.47
CA PRO A 67 -7.70 16.59 -41.04
C PRO A 67 -8.87 16.09 -40.16
N ARG A 68 -10.03 15.79 -40.77
CA ARG A 68 -11.22 15.27 -40.07
C ARG A 68 -11.13 13.76 -39.78
N SER A 69 -10.13 13.06 -40.32
CA SER A 69 -9.86 11.64 -40.03
C SER A 69 -9.06 11.42 -38.73
N THR A 70 -9.14 12.38 -37.81
CA THR A 70 -8.39 12.49 -36.54
C THR A 70 -8.46 11.29 -35.57
N PRO A 71 -9.51 10.42 -35.52
CA PRO A 71 -9.66 9.44 -34.42
C PRO A 71 -8.60 8.34 -34.31
N TRP A 72 -7.70 8.15 -35.29
CA TRP A 72 -6.82 6.97 -35.36
C TRP A 72 -5.31 7.25 -35.29
N ILE A 73 -4.88 8.50 -35.02
CA ILE A 73 -3.45 8.87 -35.00
C ILE A 73 -2.64 7.98 -34.05
N ALA A 74 -3.18 7.65 -32.87
CA ALA A 74 -2.54 6.76 -31.92
C ALA A 74 -2.38 5.33 -32.46
N ALA A 75 -3.44 4.79 -33.09
CA ALA A 75 -3.46 3.44 -33.63
C ALA A 75 -2.53 3.30 -34.84
N ASP A 76 -2.47 4.31 -35.70
CA ASP A 76 -1.65 4.31 -36.92
C ASP A 76 -0.15 4.40 -36.60
N VAL A 77 0.22 5.19 -35.60
CA VAL A 77 1.62 5.42 -35.24
C VAL A 77 2.15 4.38 -34.25
N PHE A 78 1.40 4.11 -33.17
CA PHE A 78 1.85 3.18 -32.12
C PHE A 78 1.42 1.73 -32.37
N GLY A 79 0.45 1.48 -33.26
CA GLY A 79 0.09 0.12 -33.70
C GLY A 79 1.06 -0.47 -34.71
N ALA A 80 1.89 0.35 -35.37
CA ALA A 80 2.93 -0.10 -36.29
C ALA A 80 4.14 -0.75 -35.57
N ALA A 81 4.27 -0.55 -34.25
CA ALA A 81 5.37 -1.08 -33.46
C ALA A 81 4.98 -2.32 -32.64
N PRO A 82 5.94 -3.24 -32.38
CA PRO A 82 5.73 -4.36 -31.48
C PRO A 82 5.30 -3.89 -30.08
N ARG A 83 4.40 -4.64 -29.44
CA ARG A 83 3.89 -4.33 -28.09
C ARG A 83 5.02 -4.30 -27.04
N GLU A 84 6.14 -4.98 -27.26
CA GLU A 84 7.31 -4.91 -26.37
C GLU A 84 7.99 -3.53 -26.35
N LEU A 85 7.84 -2.73 -27.41
CA LEU A 85 8.44 -1.40 -27.49
C LEU A 85 7.75 -0.41 -26.55
N LEU A 86 6.42 -0.45 -26.47
CA LEU A 86 5.63 0.39 -25.55
C LEU A 86 5.92 0.11 -24.07
N ARG A 87 6.48 -1.06 -23.74
CA ARG A 87 6.89 -1.42 -22.37
C ARG A 87 8.32 -0.98 -22.03
N SER A 88 9.14 -0.69 -23.03
CA SER A 88 10.59 -0.46 -22.86
C SER A 88 11.04 0.96 -23.17
N VAL A 89 10.19 1.75 -23.84
CA VAL A 89 10.40 3.18 -24.10
C VAL A 89 9.57 4.00 -23.12
N SER A 90 10.15 5.02 -22.48
CA SER A 90 9.42 5.89 -21.55
C SER A 90 8.61 6.98 -22.28
N LEU A 91 7.64 7.59 -21.58
CA LEU A 91 6.92 8.77 -22.12
C LEU A 91 7.90 9.89 -22.50
N GLN A 92 8.92 10.13 -21.67
CA GLN A 92 9.95 11.13 -21.96
C GLN A 92 10.70 10.83 -23.26
N GLN A 93 11.11 9.57 -23.48
CA GLN A 93 11.78 9.16 -24.71
C GLN A 93 10.86 9.28 -25.93
N THR A 94 9.57 8.98 -25.77
CA THR A 94 8.56 9.16 -26.83
C THR A 94 8.36 10.62 -27.20
N LEU A 95 8.30 11.52 -26.21
CA LEU A 95 8.20 12.97 -26.45
C LEU A 95 9.46 13.52 -27.14
N GLN A 96 10.65 13.00 -26.80
CA GLN A 96 11.90 13.35 -27.50
C GLN A 96 11.88 12.91 -28.97
N LEU A 97 11.35 11.72 -29.25
CA LEU A 97 11.19 11.21 -30.62
C LEU A 97 10.24 12.11 -31.44
N ILE A 98 9.08 12.46 -30.87
CA ILE A 98 8.10 13.36 -31.50
C ILE A 98 8.76 14.71 -31.79
N LYS A 99 9.44 15.29 -30.79
CA LYS A 99 10.11 16.59 -30.92
C LYS A 99 11.11 16.60 -32.07
N ILE A 100 12.03 15.64 -32.13
CA ILE A 100 13.04 15.58 -33.19
C ILE A 100 12.40 15.36 -34.57
N THR A 101 11.37 14.51 -34.65
CA THR A 101 10.64 14.27 -35.91
C THR A 101 9.99 15.55 -36.41
N VAL A 102 9.33 16.29 -35.51
CA VAL A 102 8.72 17.59 -35.82
C VAL A 102 9.77 18.61 -36.26
N GLU A 103 10.89 18.73 -35.55
CA GLU A 103 11.99 19.64 -35.90
C GLU A 103 12.55 19.36 -37.30
N VAL A 104 12.76 18.09 -37.66
CA VAL A 104 13.24 17.67 -38.99
C VAL A 104 12.23 18.05 -40.08
N VAL A 105 10.94 17.80 -39.85
CA VAL A 105 9.88 18.15 -40.81
C VAL A 105 9.76 19.67 -40.94
N GLU A 106 9.80 20.42 -39.83
CA GLU A 106 9.75 21.88 -39.83
C GLU A 106 10.92 22.52 -40.57
N GLU A 107 12.15 22.05 -40.35
CA GLU A 107 13.34 22.54 -41.07
C GLU A 107 13.21 22.32 -42.57
N ARG A 108 12.68 21.16 -42.99
CA ARG A 108 12.47 20.88 -44.42
C ARG A 108 11.38 21.75 -45.02
N VAL A 109 10.34 22.09 -44.25
CA VAL A 109 9.24 22.96 -44.67
C VAL A 109 9.67 24.44 -44.76
N LYS A 110 10.57 24.93 -43.91
CA LYS A 110 11.11 26.31 -44.03
C LYS A 110 11.75 26.59 -45.40
N VAL A 111 12.30 25.57 -46.04
CA VAL A 111 13.00 25.68 -47.33
C VAL A 111 12.05 25.52 -48.53
N GLY A 112 10.77 25.17 -48.32
CA GLY A 112 9.88 24.89 -49.46
C GLY A 112 8.39 24.70 -49.21
N GLY A 113 7.83 24.98 -48.04
CA GLY A 113 6.40 24.87 -47.75
C GLY A 113 5.79 26.20 -47.29
N GLY A 114 4.50 26.42 -47.62
CA GLY A 114 3.76 27.63 -47.23
C GLY A 114 3.32 27.64 -45.76
N GLU A 115 2.74 28.76 -45.30
CA GLU A 115 2.30 28.94 -43.91
C GLU A 115 1.30 27.88 -43.44
N ALA A 116 0.38 27.47 -44.32
CA ALA A 116 -0.62 26.44 -44.04
C ALA A 116 -0.01 25.08 -43.66
N LEU A 117 1.14 24.70 -44.24
CA LEU A 117 1.82 23.46 -43.89
C LEU A 117 2.51 23.55 -42.53
N ARG A 118 3.05 24.72 -42.19
CA ARG A 118 3.66 24.97 -40.88
C ARG A 118 2.61 24.91 -39.76
N GLU A 119 1.45 25.53 -39.97
CA GLU A 119 0.33 25.44 -39.04
C GLU A 119 -0.15 23.98 -38.88
N ALA A 120 -0.27 23.24 -39.98
CA ALA A 120 -0.62 21.83 -39.97
C ALA A 120 0.37 20.97 -39.14
N ILE A 121 1.68 21.22 -39.25
CA ILE A 121 2.69 20.51 -38.45
C ILE A 121 2.53 20.80 -36.96
N LEU A 122 2.26 22.05 -36.58
CA LEU A 122 2.02 22.43 -35.18
C LEU A 122 0.75 21.80 -34.61
N LEU A 123 -0.32 21.76 -35.40
CA LEU A 123 -1.56 21.09 -35.00
C LEU A 123 -1.35 19.59 -34.83
N TYR A 124 -0.76 18.92 -35.83
CA TYR A 124 -0.50 17.48 -35.76
C TYR A 124 0.47 17.11 -34.64
N SER A 125 1.52 17.90 -34.40
CA SER A 125 2.49 17.65 -33.32
C SER A 125 1.83 17.71 -31.94
N ARG A 126 0.84 18.58 -31.75
CA ARG A 126 0.02 18.61 -30.55
C ARG A 126 -0.86 17.36 -30.43
N GLU A 127 -1.57 16.99 -31.49
CA GLU A 127 -2.45 15.81 -31.48
C GLU A 127 -1.67 14.51 -31.21
N ILE A 128 -0.51 14.30 -31.85
CA ILE A 128 0.31 13.10 -31.63
C ILE A 128 0.94 13.08 -30.23
N ALA A 129 1.26 14.23 -29.64
CA ALA A 129 1.76 14.31 -28.27
C ALA A 129 0.67 13.94 -27.24
N PHE A 130 -0.57 14.41 -27.41
CA PHE A 130 -1.70 14.00 -26.56
C PHE A 130 -2.06 12.53 -26.75
N ALA A 131 -2.03 12.03 -27.99
CA ALA A 131 -2.22 10.61 -28.28
C ALA A 131 -1.17 9.73 -27.56
N ALA A 132 0.10 10.14 -27.57
CA ALA A 132 1.15 9.46 -26.82
C ALA A 132 0.89 9.48 -25.32
N ALA A 133 0.48 10.64 -24.77
CA ALA A 133 0.14 10.76 -23.37
C ALA A 133 -1.01 9.83 -22.95
N ASP A 134 -2.09 9.71 -23.75
CA ASP A 134 -3.21 8.81 -23.47
C ASP A 134 -2.78 7.32 -23.46
N VAL A 135 -1.97 6.89 -24.44
CA VAL A 135 -1.46 5.50 -24.50
C VAL A 135 -0.62 5.17 -23.25
N TYR A 136 0.27 6.07 -22.86
CA TYR A 136 1.12 5.86 -21.68
C TYR A 136 0.33 5.99 -20.37
N ALA A 137 -0.67 6.88 -20.29
CA ALA A 137 -1.56 7.00 -19.15
C ALA A 137 -2.35 5.71 -18.93
N ARG A 138 -3.00 5.18 -19.97
CA ARG A 138 -3.73 3.90 -19.91
C ARG A 138 -2.82 2.73 -19.54
N ALA A 139 -1.60 2.69 -20.08
CA ALA A 139 -0.64 1.65 -19.75
C ALA A 139 -0.15 1.73 -18.29
N ALA A 140 -0.04 2.95 -17.74
CA ALA A 140 0.28 3.18 -16.34
C ALA A 140 -0.91 2.81 -15.43
N GLU A 141 -2.14 3.20 -15.79
CA GLU A 141 -3.37 2.80 -15.09
C GLU A 141 -3.53 1.28 -15.06
N ALA A 142 -3.32 0.60 -16.19
CA ALA A 142 -3.40 -0.86 -16.27
C ALA A 142 -2.35 -1.56 -15.37
N ARG A 143 -1.16 -0.99 -15.23
CA ARG A 143 -0.14 -1.49 -14.28
C ARG A 143 -0.54 -1.22 -12.83
N GLY A 144 -1.01 -0.01 -12.52
CA GLY A 144 -1.50 0.32 -11.18
C GLY A 144 -2.68 -0.57 -10.74
N LEU A 145 -3.58 -0.92 -11.67
CA LEU A 145 -4.66 -1.86 -11.41
C LEU A 145 -4.16 -3.30 -11.19
N TRP A 146 -3.07 -3.69 -11.86
CA TRP A 146 -2.45 -5.01 -11.65
C TRP A 146 -1.76 -5.09 -10.29
N ASP A 147 -1.01 -4.05 -9.91
CA ASP A 147 -0.37 -3.96 -8.59
C ASP A 147 -1.41 -3.94 -7.47
N ALA A 148 -2.46 -3.14 -7.61
CA ALA A 148 -3.57 -3.09 -6.64
C ALA A 148 -4.29 -4.44 -6.52
N ARG A 149 -4.45 -5.17 -7.64
CA ARG A 149 -5.07 -6.50 -7.62
C ARG A 149 -4.17 -7.55 -6.99
N LEU A 150 -2.87 -7.51 -7.28
CA LEU A 150 -1.87 -8.38 -6.68
C LEU A 150 -1.80 -8.15 -5.17
N GLU A 151 -1.78 -6.87 -4.76
CA GLU A 151 -1.79 -6.48 -3.36
C GLU A 151 -3.05 -6.91 -2.64
N ALA A 152 -4.23 -6.71 -3.24
CA ALA A 152 -5.49 -7.19 -2.67
C ALA A 152 -5.50 -8.71 -2.46
N LEU A 153 -4.93 -9.47 -3.41
CA LEU A 153 -4.78 -10.92 -3.30
C LEU A 153 -3.83 -11.30 -2.15
N VAL A 154 -2.70 -10.63 -2.03
CA VAL A 154 -1.72 -10.87 -0.96
C VAL A 154 -2.34 -10.57 0.41
N VAL A 155 -3.03 -9.44 0.56
CA VAL A 155 -3.72 -9.09 1.80
C VAL A 155 -4.81 -10.12 2.12
N ASP A 156 -5.58 -10.57 1.14
CA ASP A 156 -6.59 -11.61 1.37
C ASP A 156 -6.00 -12.93 1.86
N SER A 157 -4.90 -13.40 1.24
CA SER A 157 -4.14 -14.58 1.70
C SER A 157 -3.62 -14.42 3.14
N ILE A 158 -3.13 -13.23 3.50
CA ILE A 158 -2.71 -12.93 4.88
C ILE A 158 -3.91 -12.98 5.85
N LEU A 159 -5.06 -12.45 5.45
CA LEU A 159 -6.26 -12.42 6.28
C LEU A 159 -6.84 -13.81 6.53
N THR A 160 -6.88 -14.67 5.51
CA THR A 160 -7.31 -16.07 5.63
C THR A 160 -6.27 -16.90 6.40
N GLY A 161 -4.99 -16.56 6.24
CA GLY A 161 -3.85 -17.33 6.71
C GLY A 161 -3.50 -18.50 5.79
N GLU A 162 -3.94 -18.44 4.53
CA GLU A 162 -3.59 -19.39 3.48
C GLU A 162 -2.27 -18.95 2.83
N TYR A 163 -1.21 -19.72 3.08
CA TYR A 163 0.12 -19.47 2.50
C TYR A 163 0.36 -20.43 1.35
N ASP A 164 0.66 -19.87 0.19
CA ASP A 164 1.16 -20.59 -0.98
C ASP A 164 2.65 -20.27 -1.18
N ASP A 165 3.38 -21.16 -1.85
CA ASP A 165 4.83 -21.06 -2.07
C ASP A 165 5.21 -19.80 -2.87
N GLU A 166 4.26 -19.24 -3.64
CA GLU A 166 4.45 -18.01 -4.42
C GLU A 166 4.28 -16.71 -3.63
N LEU A 167 3.69 -16.75 -2.42
CA LEU A 167 3.36 -15.55 -1.65
C LEU A 167 4.59 -14.65 -1.39
N PRO A 168 5.76 -15.17 -0.97
CA PRO A 168 6.96 -14.35 -0.76
C PRO A 168 7.42 -13.60 -2.01
N SER A 169 7.34 -14.24 -3.19
CA SER A 169 7.70 -13.59 -4.46
C SER A 169 6.75 -12.47 -4.84
N ARG A 170 5.44 -12.63 -4.57
CA ARG A 170 4.43 -11.58 -4.80
C ARG A 170 4.61 -10.40 -3.86
N ILE A 171 4.91 -10.67 -2.58
CA ILE A 171 5.20 -9.64 -1.58
C ILE A 171 6.45 -8.83 -1.98
N ALA A 172 7.53 -9.51 -2.39
CA ALA A 172 8.74 -8.86 -2.86
C ALA A 172 8.50 -8.00 -4.12
N ALA A 173 7.65 -8.46 -5.04
CA ALA A 173 7.28 -7.70 -6.24
C ALA A 173 6.53 -6.40 -5.92
N LEU A 174 5.81 -6.34 -4.80
CA LEU A 174 5.14 -5.13 -4.30
C LEU A 174 6.10 -4.16 -3.58
N GLY A 175 7.39 -4.48 -3.54
CA GLY A 175 8.40 -3.64 -2.89
C GLY A 175 8.34 -3.68 -1.37
N TRP A 176 7.90 -4.79 -0.79
CA TRP A 176 7.99 -5.04 0.64
C TRP A 176 9.41 -5.46 1.01
N HIS A 177 10.04 -4.69 1.89
CA HIS A 177 11.38 -4.92 2.42
C HIS A 177 11.36 -5.28 3.91
N GLY A 178 10.18 -5.24 4.56
CA GLY A 178 10.03 -5.57 5.96
C GLY A 178 10.47 -6.99 6.30
N HIS A 179 11.58 -7.11 7.01
CA HIS A 179 12.08 -8.36 7.58
C HIS A 179 11.77 -8.52 9.07
N GLY A 180 11.16 -7.50 9.68
CA GLY A 180 10.89 -7.44 11.11
C GLY A 180 9.47 -7.82 11.49
N GLU A 181 9.05 -7.31 12.64
CA GLU A 181 7.73 -7.56 13.18
C GLU A 181 6.65 -6.92 12.31
N VAL A 182 5.44 -7.45 12.43
CA VAL A 182 4.26 -7.03 11.67
C VAL A 182 3.10 -6.77 12.62
N SER A 183 2.27 -5.79 12.30
CA SER A 183 0.96 -5.59 12.91
C SER A 183 -0.07 -5.17 11.88
N VAL A 184 -1.33 -5.50 12.12
CA VAL A 184 -2.43 -5.20 11.19
C VAL A 184 -3.35 -4.15 11.78
N LEU A 185 -3.57 -3.08 11.03
CA LEU A 185 -4.42 -1.97 11.38
C LEU A 185 -5.71 -2.03 10.55
N VAL A 186 -6.87 -1.99 11.21
CA VAL A 186 -8.18 -2.11 10.58
C VAL A 186 -9.05 -0.92 10.96
N GLY A 187 -9.61 -0.25 9.95
CA GLY A 187 -10.53 0.86 10.15
C GLY A 187 -11.57 0.94 9.04
N THR A 188 -12.42 1.96 9.10
CA THR A 188 -13.36 2.27 8.01
C THR A 188 -12.60 2.78 6.79
N ALA A 189 -12.92 2.27 5.60
CA ALA A 189 -12.35 2.81 4.37
C ALA A 189 -12.87 4.24 4.11
N PRO A 190 -12.01 5.20 3.73
CA PRO A 190 -12.46 6.51 3.29
C PRO A 190 -13.19 6.40 1.94
N ARG A 191 -13.98 7.42 1.59
CA ARG A 191 -14.66 7.49 0.28
C ARG A 191 -13.71 7.56 -0.90
N MET A 192 -12.58 8.25 -0.71
CA MET A 192 -11.49 8.34 -1.67
C MET A 192 -10.22 7.96 -0.92
N LEU A 193 -9.51 6.94 -1.42
CA LEU A 193 -8.31 6.41 -0.80
C LEU A 193 -7.09 6.89 -1.59
N ASP A 194 -6.20 7.65 -0.93
CA ASP A 194 -4.90 8.02 -1.49
C ASP A 194 -3.83 7.01 -1.03
N VAL A 195 -3.62 5.99 -1.87
CA VAL A 195 -2.67 4.91 -1.63
C VAL A 195 -1.23 5.45 -1.53
N ASP A 196 -0.88 6.46 -2.33
CA ASP A 196 0.47 7.02 -2.35
C ASP A 196 0.76 7.84 -1.10
N GLN A 197 -0.21 8.58 -0.58
CA GLN A 197 -0.11 9.29 0.70
C GLN A 197 0.06 8.33 1.88
N LEU A 198 -0.69 7.22 1.92
CA LEU A 198 -0.52 6.16 2.92
C LEU A 198 0.91 5.58 2.90
N ARG A 199 1.40 5.20 1.71
CA ARG A 199 2.76 4.66 1.55
C ARG A 199 3.82 5.68 1.92
N ARG A 200 3.65 6.96 1.55
CA ARG A 200 4.56 8.03 1.94
C ARG A 200 4.61 8.17 3.45
N THR A 201 3.46 8.20 4.13
CA THR A 201 3.37 8.31 5.58
C THR A 201 4.05 7.12 6.27
N ALA A 202 3.79 5.89 5.83
CA ALA A 202 4.44 4.69 6.37
C ALA A 202 5.97 4.72 6.20
N ARG A 203 6.46 5.10 5.02
CA ARG A 203 7.91 5.21 4.74
C ARG A 203 8.61 6.26 5.61
N HIS A 204 7.95 7.37 5.94
CA HIS A 204 8.52 8.36 6.87
C HIS A 204 8.71 7.79 8.29
N MET A 205 7.95 6.77 8.64
CA MET A 205 8.06 6.04 9.91
C MET A 205 8.92 4.77 9.79
N SER A 206 9.70 4.62 8.70
CA SER A 206 10.52 3.43 8.42
C SER A 206 9.73 2.11 8.41
N ALA A 207 8.48 2.17 7.91
CA ALA A 207 7.60 1.02 7.77
C ALA A 207 7.15 0.81 6.33
N ASP A 208 7.00 -0.46 5.96
CA ASP A 208 6.30 -0.88 4.75
C ASP A 208 4.84 -1.17 5.07
N VAL A 209 3.97 -0.98 4.06
CA VAL A 209 2.54 -1.21 4.20
C VAL A 209 1.99 -1.97 2.99
N LEU A 210 1.18 -2.99 3.26
CA LEU A 210 0.28 -3.60 2.28
C LEU A 210 -1.14 -3.12 2.55
N ILE A 211 -1.84 -2.71 1.50
CA ILE A 211 -3.11 -2.00 1.57
C ILE A 211 -4.19 -2.87 0.96
N GLY A 212 -5.20 -3.24 1.75
CA GLY A 212 -6.34 -4.02 1.28
C GLY A 212 -7.67 -3.35 1.64
N VAL A 213 -8.60 -3.29 0.69
CA VAL A 213 -9.96 -2.79 0.90
C VAL A 213 -10.94 -3.96 0.88
N GLN A 214 -11.64 -4.19 1.98
CA GLN A 214 -12.65 -5.25 2.12
C GLN A 214 -14.03 -4.67 2.46
N GLY A 215 -14.85 -4.43 1.44
CA GLY A 215 -16.14 -3.77 1.59
C GLY A 215 -15.94 -2.34 2.08
N ASN A 216 -16.46 -2.00 3.26
CA ASN A 216 -16.28 -0.68 3.89
C ASN A 216 -15.09 -0.62 4.87
N ARG A 217 -14.18 -1.60 4.82
CA ARG A 217 -13.03 -1.70 5.73
C ARG A 217 -11.74 -1.50 4.96
N LEU A 218 -10.86 -0.67 5.51
CA LEU A 218 -9.47 -0.56 5.09
C LEU A 218 -8.63 -1.40 6.06
N VAL A 219 -7.80 -2.27 5.50
CA VAL A 219 -6.88 -3.15 6.21
C VAL A 219 -5.47 -2.77 5.76
N LEU A 220 -4.63 -2.40 6.71
CA LEU A 220 -3.23 -2.12 6.48
C LEU A 220 -2.39 -3.17 7.21
N VAL A 221 -1.57 -3.91 6.47
CA VAL A 221 -0.53 -4.76 7.06
C VAL A 221 0.73 -3.94 7.14
N ILE A 222 1.18 -3.62 8.35
CA ILE A 222 2.32 -2.74 8.62
C ILE A 222 3.49 -3.62 9.02
N GLY A 223 4.60 -3.52 8.30
CA GLY A 223 5.84 -4.21 8.62
C GLY A 223 6.95 -3.20 8.87
N ARG A 224 7.73 -3.42 9.93
CA ARG A 224 8.92 -2.59 10.14
C ARG A 224 10.01 -2.95 9.13
N ALA A 225 10.70 -1.94 8.61
CA ALA A 225 11.83 -2.16 7.71
C ALA A 225 12.98 -2.92 8.42
N TRP A 226 13.13 -2.72 9.74
CA TRP A 226 14.14 -3.37 10.57
C TRP A 226 13.49 -3.98 11.82
N PRO A 227 13.90 -5.19 12.25
CA PRO A 227 13.53 -5.74 13.56
C PRO A 227 13.83 -4.77 14.70
N SER A 228 13.04 -4.81 15.78
CA SER A 228 13.22 -3.94 16.95
C SER A 228 14.61 -4.08 17.60
N ASP A 229 15.22 -5.26 17.50
CA ASP A 229 16.50 -5.60 18.13
C ASP A 229 17.74 -5.35 17.24
N SER A 230 17.56 -4.84 16.02
CA SER A 230 18.66 -4.62 15.06
C SER A 230 18.79 -3.16 14.60
N VAL A 231 18.49 -2.22 15.50
CA VAL A 231 18.93 -0.83 15.33
C VAL A 231 20.46 -0.82 15.44
N PRO A 232 21.22 -0.33 14.44
CA PRO A 232 22.68 -0.34 14.50
C PRO A 232 23.18 0.36 15.78
N GLU A 233 23.90 -0.38 16.64
CA GLU A 233 24.46 0.11 17.91
C GLU A 233 25.44 1.29 17.73
N ASP A 234 25.91 1.56 16.50
CA ASP A 234 26.92 2.58 16.18
C ASP A 234 26.38 3.96 15.75
N ALA A 235 25.07 4.20 15.78
CA ALA A 235 24.52 5.53 15.52
C ALA A 235 24.41 6.34 16.81
N ILE A 236 25.34 7.27 17.04
CA ILE A 236 25.20 8.34 18.04
C ILE A 236 23.90 9.11 17.70
N GLY A 237 22.83 8.86 18.45
CA GLY A 237 21.49 9.41 18.19
C GLY A 237 20.45 8.42 17.64
N ALA A 238 20.67 7.10 17.73
CA ALA A 238 19.70 6.08 17.36
C ALA A 238 18.35 6.30 18.09
N THR A 239 17.36 6.76 17.33
CA THR A 239 15.99 6.94 17.80
C THR A 239 15.40 5.56 18.04
N PRO A 240 14.70 5.28 19.16
CA PRO A 240 14.06 4.00 19.38
C PRO A 240 13.12 3.65 18.21
N ALA A 241 13.01 2.35 17.90
CA ALA A 241 12.10 1.89 16.86
C ALA A 241 10.68 2.39 17.15
N VAL A 242 10.06 3.05 16.17
CA VAL A 242 8.71 3.59 16.29
C VAL A 242 7.75 2.45 16.61
N SER A 243 6.91 2.63 17.63
CA SER A 243 5.90 1.64 18.01
C SER A 243 4.83 1.52 16.92
N PHE A 244 4.22 0.33 16.76
CA PHE A 244 3.10 0.18 15.85
C PHE A 244 1.92 1.10 16.20
N LEU A 245 1.77 1.48 17.47
CA LEU A 245 0.75 2.43 17.89
C LEU A 245 1.02 3.84 17.35
N GLU A 246 2.26 4.32 17.42
CA GLU A 246 2.65 5.61 16.84
C GLU A 246 2.51 5.61 15.31
N ILE A 247 2.90 4.52 14.64
CA ILE A 247 2.68 4.36 13.19
C ILE A 247 1.17 4.42 12.89
N ALA A 248 0.36 3.70 13.66
CA ALA A 248 -1.09 3.70 13.49
C ALA A 248 -1.73 5.08 13.76
N GLN A 249 -1.19 5.87 14.71
CA GLN A 249 -1.62 7.25 14.95
C GLN A 249 -1.28 8.17 13.78
N GLN A 250 -0.11 8.00 13.14
CA GLN A 250 0.25 8.79 11.96
C GLN A 250 -0.58 8.42 10.72
N LEU A 251 -0.99 7.15 10.61
CA LEU A 251 -1.85 6.68 9.52
C LEU A 251 -3.35 6.96 9.76
N GLU A 252 -3.74 7.28 11.00
CA GLU A 252 -5.14 7.52 11.42
C GLU A 252 -5.92 8.53 10.56
N PRO A 253 -5.33 9.66 10.09
CA PRO A 253 -6.02 10.63 9.25
C PRO A 253 -6.45 10.10 7.87
N GLU A 254 -5.79 9.05 7.37
CA GLU A 254 -6.08 8.44 6.07
C GLU A 254 -7.27 7.45 6.13
N PHE A 255 -7.78 7.16 7.33
CA PHE A 255 -8.95 6.30 7.52
C PHE A 255 -10.25 7.09 7.57
N GLY A 256 -11.34 6.43 7.19
CA GLY A 256 -12.69 6.95 7.41
C GLY A 256 -13.04 7.07 8.90
N ALA A 257 -14.11 7.82 9.18
CA ALA A 257 -14.65 7.99 10.52
C ALA A 257 -15.04 6.64 11.17
N GLY A 258 -15.06 6.61 12.51
CA GLY A 258 -15.44 5.43 13.29
C GLY A 258 -14.30 4.91 14.16
N HIS A 259 -14.16 3.58 14.25
CA HIS A 259 -13.13 2.94 15.05
C HIS A 259 -11.89 2.63 14.21
N LEU A 260 -10.74 2.57 14.86
CA LEU A 260 -9.48 2.17 14.26
C LEU A 260 -8.79 1.21 15.22
N VAL A 261 -8.58 -0.03 14.81
CA VAL A 261 -8.13 -1.11 15.69
C VAL A 261 -6.81 -1.66 15.18
N LEU A 262 -5.82 -1.66 16.08
CA LEU A 262 -4.49 -2.20 15.83
C LEU A 262 -4.37 -3.60 16.45
N GLY A 263 -3.99 -4.58 15.65
CA GLY A 263 -3.69 -5.94 16.11
C GLY A 263 -2.45 -5.99 17.01
N HIS A 264 -2.25 -7.13 17.67
CA HIS A 264 -1.00 -7.36 18.39
C HIS A 264 0.16 -7.53 17.41
N GLU A 265 1.35 -7.21 17.87
CA GLU A 265 2.60 -7.42 17.14
C GLU A 265 2.91 -8.91 17.00
N VAL A 266 3.36 -9.30 15.81
CA VAL A 266 3.79 -10.66 15.49
C VAL A 266 5.16 -10.66 14.83
N ALA A 267 5.89 -11.76 14.93
CA ALA A 267 7.30 -11.83 14.54
C ALA A 267 7.54 -11.70 13.03
N SER A 268 6.56 -12.03 12.20
CA SER A 268 6.73 -12.02 10.74
C SER A 268 5.41 -11.88 10.00
N LEU A 269 5.49 -11.63 8.70
CA LEU A 269 4.33 -11.57 7.82
C LEU A 269 3.54 -12.89 7.75
N VAL A 270 4.21 -14.03 7.99
CA VAL A 270 3.55 -15.35 8.05
C VAL A 270 2.67 -15.49 9.31
N ASP A 271 2.95 -14.72 10.36
CA ASP A 271 2.09 -14.68 11.55
C ASP A 271 1.04 -13.56 11.48
N ALA A 272 1.06 -12.72 10.45
CA ALA A 272 0.20 -11.53 10.35
C ALA A 272 -1.29 -11.88 10.36
N SER A 273 -1.67 -13.10 9.95
CA SER A 273 -3.05 -13.60 10.07
C SER A 273 -3.59 -13.58 11.51
N LYS A 274 -2.74 -13.78 12.53
CA LYS A 274 -3.14 -13.70 13.95
C LYS A 274 -3.45 -12.27 14.36
N SER A 275 -2.59 -11.33 13.96
CA SER A 275 -2.77 -9.89 14.19
C SER A 275 -4.02 -9.38 13.46
N ALA A 276 -4.19 -9.76 12.19
CA ALA A 276 -5.35 -9.47 11.37
C ALA A 276 -6.67 -9.95 11.98
N LYS A 277 -6.74 -11.24 12.38
CA LYS A 277 -7.94 -11.81 13.00
C LYS A 277 -8.31 -11.06 14.28
N ALA A 278 -7.31 -10.72 15.11
CA ALA A 278 -7.53 -9.93 16.31
C ALA A 278 -8.04 -8.51 15.99
N ALA A 279 -7.43 -7.82 15.03
CA ALA A 279 -7.82 -6.47 14.63
C ALA A 279 -9.22 -6.42 14.00
N LEU A 280 -9.56 -7.39 13.14
CA LEU A 280 -10.89 -7.52 12.53
C LEU A 280 -11.97 -7.83 13.57
N ALA A 281 -11.70 -8.76 14.50
CA ALA A 281 -12.62 -9.08 15.59
C ALA A 281 -12.80 -7.87 16.53
N GLY A 282 -11.70 -7.17 16.85
CA GLY A 282 -11.73 -5.93 17.62
C GLY A 282 -12.56 -4.84 16.92
N PHE A 283 -12.35 -4.62 15.62
CA PHE A 283 -13.11 -3.64 14.84
C PHE A 283 -14.63 -3.92 14.87
N ALA A 284 -15.03 -5.19 14.82
CA ALA A 284 -16.44 -5.59 14.90
C ALA A 284 -17.10 -5.25 16.25
N VAL A 285 -16.32 -5.24 17.35
CA VAL A 285 -16.84 -5.02 18.71
C VAL A 285 -16.49 -3.66 19.31
N ALA A 286 -15.60 -2.87 18.68
CA ALA A 286 -15.07 -1.62 19.23
C ALA A 286 -16.18 -0.63 19.65
N LYS A 287 -17.32 -0.63 18.93
CA LYS A 287 -18.51 0.18 19.25
C LYS A 287 -19.12 -0.09 20.64
N ALA A 288 -18.82 -1.23 21.26
CA ALA A 288 -19.30 -1.56 22.60
C ALA A 288 -18.56 -0.74 23.68
N TRP A 289 -17.37 -0.22 23.38
CA TRP A 289 -16.64 0.69 24.27
C TRP A 289 -16.97 2.15 23.92
N ARG A 290 -17.79 2.79 24.76
CA ARG A 290 -18.33 4.15 24.51
C ARG A 290 -17.26 5.22 24.19
N ASN A 291 -16.15 5.21 24.92
CA ASN A 291 -15.04 6.17 24.76
C ASN A 291 -13.79 5.43 24.27
N CYS A 292 -13.95 4.56 23.26
CA CYS A 292 -12.87 3.79 22.70
C CYS A 292 -11.79 4.73 22.13
N PRO A 293 -10.51 4.56 22.50
CA PRO A 293 -9.42 5.33 21.91
C PRO A 293 -9.28 5.02 20.41
N ARG A 294 -8.64 5.93 19.68
CA ARG A 294 -8.41 5.79 18.23
C ARG A 294 -6.95 6.18 17.95
N PRO A 295 -6.07 5.23 17.59
CA PRO A 295 -6.29 3.78 17.50
C PRO A 295 -6.51 3.11 18.87
N VAL A 296 -7.16 1.94 18.89
CA VAL A 296 -7.24 1.04 20.07
C VAL A 296 -6.52 -0.27 19.79
N HIS A 297 -5.86 -0.87 20.78
CA HIS A 297 -5.31 -2.20 20.63
C HIS A 297 -6.41 -3.28 20.67
N ALA A 298 -6.30 -4.28 19.81
CA ALA A 298 -7.20 -5.42 19.79
C ALA A 298 -7.19 -6.20 21.12
N ASP A 299 -6.06 -6.19 21.83
CA ASP A 299 -5.91 -6.84 23.14
C ASP A 299 -6.61 -6.05 24.27
N ASP A 300 -6.84 -4.75 24.09
CA ASP A 300 -7.69 -4.01 25.02
C ASP A 300 -9.14 -4.45 24.89
N LEU A 301 -9.57 -4.95 23.71
CA LEU A 301 -10.93 -5.41 23.39
C LEU A 301 -11.18 -6.91 23.68
N LEU A 302 -10.30 -7.59 24.43
CA LEU A 302 -10.44 -9.02 24.72
C LEU A 302 -11.80 -9.42 25.31
N PRO A 303 -12.39 -8.71 26.29
CA PRO A 303 -13.68 -9.06 26.87
C PRO A 303 -14.81 -9.06 25.84
N GLU A 304 -14.93 -7.98 25.07
CA GLU A 304 -15.98 -7.80 24.07
C GLU A 304 -15.81 -8.81 22.93
N ARG A 305 -14.56 -9.06 22.50
CA ARG A 305 -14.25 -10.08 21.50
C ARG A 305 -14.65 -11.48 22.00
N ALA A 306 -14.28 -11.84 23.23
CA ALA A 306 -14.63 -13.13 23.82
C ALA A 306 -16.14 -13.32 23.97
N LEU A 307 -16.86 -12.28 24.39
CA LEU A 307 -18.33 -12.26 24.48
C LEU A 307 -18.99 -12.38 23.11
N ALA A 308 -18.40 -11.78 22.06
CA ALA A 308 -18.85 -11.92 20.68
C ALA A 308 -18.51 -13.29 20.04
N GLY A 309 -17.87 -14.19 20.78
CA GLY A 309 -17.55 -15.54 20.31
C GLY A 309 -16.18 -15.71 19.67
N ASP A 310 -15.29 -14.71 19.77
CA ASP A 310 -13.91 -14.83 19.31
C ASP A 310 -13.15 -15.86 20.16
N GLY A 311 -12.91 -17.04 19.58
CA GLY A 311 -12.15 -18.12 20.20
C GLY A 311 -10.69 -17.75 20.49
N LEU A 312 -10.07 -16.88 19.67
CA LEU A 312 -8.71 -16.42 19.88
C LEU A 312 -8.65 -15.50 21.10
N ALA A 313 -9.61 -14.59 21.26
CA ALA A 313 -9.69 -13.76 22.48
C ALA A 313 -9.88 -14.60 23.75
N ARG A 314 -10.75 -15.61 23.71
CA ARG A 314 -10.93 -16.55 24.83
C ARG A 314 -9.64 -17.29 25.16
N ALA A 315 -8.97 -17.82 24.14
CA ALA A 315 -7.69 -18.52 24.31
C ALA A 315 -6.62 -17.58 24.90
N THR A 316 -6.52 -16.34 24.43
CA THR A 316 -5.58 -15.33 24.94
C THR A 316 -5.86 -14.99 26.41
N LEU A 317 -7.13 -14.76 26.79
CA LEU A 317 -7.51 -14.52 28.19
C LEU A 317 -7.07 -15.69 29.10
N ILE A 318 -7.25 -16.92 28.65
CA ILE A 318 -6.84 -18.11 29.42
C ILE A 318 -5.32 -18.24 29.48
N SER A 319 -4.64 -18.16 28.33
CA SER A 319 -3.22 -18.50 28.22
C SER A 319 -2.30 -17.41 28.75
N ARG A 320 -2.68 -16.13 28.65
CA ARG A 320 -1.86 -15.00 29.10
C ARG A 320 -2.21 -14.50 30.51
N ILE A 321 -3.43 -14.73 31.00
CA ILE A 321 -3.85 -14.26 32.34
C ILE A 321 -4.08 -15.43 33.28
N TYR A 322 -5.08 -16.26 32.99
CA TYR A 322 -5.58 -17.24 33.94
C TYR A 322 -4.55 -18.29 34.30
N ARG A 323 -4.00 -18.99 33.29
CA ARG A 323 -3.04 -20.08 33.50
C ARG A 323 -1.73 -19.60 34.14
N PRO A 324 -1.12 -18.47 33.73
CA PRO A 324 0.07 -17.96 34.41
C PRO A 324 -0.17 -17.68 35.89
N LEU A 325 -1.30 -17.05 36.26
CA LEU A 325 -1.63 -16.80 37.67
C LEU A 325 -1.86 -18.10 38.43
N GLN A 326 -2.63 -19.03 37.87
CA GLN A 326 -2.90 -20.33 38.48
C GLN A 326 -1.62 -21.14 38.72
N ALA A 327 -0.71 -21.18 37.73
CA ALA A 327 0.54 -21.91 37.81
C ALA A 327 1.53 -21.25 38.80
N HIS A 328 1.48 -19.92 38.93
CA HIS A 328 2.38 -19.21 39.85
C HIS A 328 1.91 -19.32 41.30
N SER A 329 0.64 -19.03 41.59
CA SER A 329 0.08 -19.12 42.93
C SER A 329 -1.44 -19.04 42.93
N THR A 330 -2.09 -20.07 43.47
CA THR A 330 -3.55 -20.08 43.71
C THR A 330 -3.99 -18.93 44.60
N GLU A 331 -3.17 -18.51 45.59
CA GLU A 331 -3.49 -17.37 46.45
C GLU A 331 -3.55 -16.04 45.70
N LEU A 332 -2.70 -15.84 44.69
CA LEU A 332 -2.73 -14.63 43.85
C LEU A 332 -4.03 -14.57 43.04
N LEU A 333 -4.44 -15.71 42.49
CA LEU A 333 -5.69 -15.82 41.73
C LEU A 333 -6.90 -15.56 42.64
N THR A 334 -6.95 -16.17 43.84
CA THR A 334 -7.99 -15.90 44.84
C THR A 334 -8.01 -14.43 45.28
N THR A 335 -6.83 -13.83 45.47
CA THR A 335 -6.73 -12.42 45.86
C THR A 335 -7.26 -11.49 44.76
N LEU A 336 -6.92 -11.76 43.49
CA LEU A 336 -7.42 -10.97 42.37
C LEU A 336 -8.94 -11.11 42.23
N TRP A 337 -9.48 -12.32 42.38
CA TRP A 337 -10.93 -12.57 42.32
C TRP A 337 -11.67 -11.79 43.41
N CYS A 338 -11.24 -11.95 44.66
CA CYS A 338 -11.81 -11.25 45.82
C CYS A 338 -11.70 -9.73 45.68
N TYR A 339 -10.58 -9.23 45.14
CA TYR A 339 -10.38 -7.80 44.91
C TYR A 339 -11.39 -7.22 43.91
N LEU A 340 -11.65 -7.92 42.81
CA LEU A 340 -12.60 -7.48 41.78
C LEU A 340 -14.04 -7.59 42.28
N ASP A 341 -14.40 -8.65 43.01
CA ASP A 341 -15.73 -8.83 43.61
C ASP A 341 -16.05 -7.76 44.67
N ASN A 342 -15.04 -7.32 45.42
CA ASN A 342 -15.16 -6.23 46.40
C ASN A 342 -15.08 -4.82 45.79
N GLY A 343 -15.36 -4.69 44.49
CA GLY A 343 -15.37 -3.39 43.81
C GLY A 343 -14.01 -2.70 43.80
N ARG A 344 -12.91 -3.47 43.81
CA ARG A 344 -11.52 -2.99 43.84
C ARG A 344 -11.13 -2.29 45.15
N SER A 345 -11.77 -2.63 46.26
CA SER A 345 -11.47 -2.11 47.59
C SER A 345 -10.43 -2.95 48.33
N LEU A 346 -9.25 -2.39 48.60
CA LEU A 346 -8.18 -3.07 49.34
C LEU A 346 -8.62 -3.48 50.75
N GLU A 347 -9.35 -2.61 51.46
CA GLU A 347 -9.81 -2.84 52.83
C GLU A 347 -10.87 -3.94 52.91
N ALA A 348 -11.80 -3.97 51.96
CA ALA A 348 -12.82 -5.02 51.91
C ALA A 348 -12.19 -6.38 51.57
N THR A 349 -11.30 -6.41 50.58
CA THR A 349 -10.54 -7.60 50.18
C THR A 349 -9.70 -8.15 51.34
N ALA A 350 -9.02 -7.27 52.07
CA ALA A 350 -8.19 -7.64 53.21
C ALA A 350 -9.02 -8.29 54.33
N ARG A 351 -10.20 -7.71 54.62
CA ARG A 351 -11.15 -8.25 55.60
C ARG A 351 -11.68 -9.63 55.20
N GLU A 352 -12.04 -9.82 53.94
CA GLU A 352 -12.55 -11.10 53.43
C GLU A 352 -11.48 -12.20 53.42
N LEU A 353 -10.25 -11.86 53.04
CA LEU A 353 -9.13 -12.80 53.00
C LEU A 353 -8.42 -12.96 54.36
N PHE A 354 -8.86 -12.26 55.40
CA PHE A 354 -8.23 -12.24 56.74
C PHE A 354 -6.73 -11.91 56.70
N VAL A 355 -6.33 -10.95 55.86
CA VAL A 355 -4.95 -10.46 55.75
C VAL A 355 -4.89 -8.96 55.99
N HIS A 356 -3.68 -8.42 56.14
CA HIS A 356 -3.48 -6.97 56.19
C HIS A 356 -3.64 -6.34 54.78
N PRO A 357 -4.19 -5.11 54.63
CA PRO A 357 -4.32 -4.43 53.33
C PRO A 357 -3.01 -4.32 52.53
N ASN A 358 -1.87 -4.19 53.22
CA ASN A 358 -0.55 -4.22 52.59
C ASN A 358 -0.23 -5.55 51.90
N THR A 359 -0.70 -6.68 52.44
CA THR A 359 -0.54 -7.99 51.82
C THR A 359 -1.35 -8.07 50.52
N VAL A 360 -2.57 -7.53 50.50
CA VAL A 360 -3.38 -7.43 49.27
C VAL A 360 -2.66 -6.60 48.22
N ARG A 361 -2.17 -5.41 48.59
CA ARG A 361 -1.39 -4.54 47.68
C ARG A 361 -0.16 -5.26 47.13
N TYR A 362 0.58 -5.97 47.99
CA TYR A 362 1.74 -6.74 47.56
C TYR A 362 1.35 -7.85 46.57
N ARG A 363 0.29 -8.61 46.85
CA ARG A 363 -0.20 -9.65 45.96
C ARG A 363 -0.71 -9.10 44.62
N LEU A 364 -1.43 -7.97 44.60
CA LEU A 364 -1.85 -7.30 43.36
C LEU A 364 -0.68 -6.77 42.53
N LYS A 365 0.36 -6.26 43.20
CA LYS A 365 1.62 -5.92 42.53
C LYS A 365 2.25 -7.17 41.89
N ARG A 366 2.30 -8.29 42.62
CA ARG A 366 2.80 -9.56 42.07
C ARG A 366 1.96 -10.11 40.93
N VAL A 367 0.64 -9.99 40.99
CA VAL A 367 -0.26 -10.30 39.86
C VAL A 367 0.19 -9.49 38.63
N SER A 368 0.38 -8.18 38.79
CA SER A 368 0.80 -7.30 37.71
C SER A 368 2.18 -7.67 37.16
N ASP A 369 3.14 -8.02 38.04
CA ASP A 369 4.47 -8.50 37.64
C ASP A 369 4.40 -9.81 36.82
N VAL A 370 3.44 -10.70 37.11
CA VAL A 370 3.31 -12.02 36.46
C VAL A 370 2.67 -11.93 35.08
N ILE A 371 1.62 -11.12 34.91
CA ILE A 371 0.84 -11.07 33.66
C ILE A 371 1.04 -9.81 32.84
N GLY A 372 1.72 -8.79 33.39
CA GLY A 372 1.94 -7.51 32.71
C GLY A 372 0.73 -6.57 32.66
N TRP A 373 -0.35 -6.87 33.40
CA TRP A 373 -1.55 -6.01 33.50
C TRP A 373 -1.76 -5.49 34.92
N ASP A 374 -2.05 -4.19 35.04
CA ASP A 374 -2.35 -3.56 36.32
C ASP A 374 -3.84 -3.69 36.67
N ALA A 375 -4.14 -4.40 37.75
CA ALA A 375 -5.50 -4.63 38.22
C ALA A 375 -6.24 -3.38 38.72
N THR A 376 -5.55 -2.24 38.89
CA THR A 376 -6.15 -1.00 39.37
C THR A 376 -6.86 -0.21 38.26
N GLY A 377 -6.43 -0.39 37.01
CA GLY A 377 -6.98 0.27 35.83
C GLY A 377 -8.43 -0.17 35.56
N ALA A 378 -9.28 0.77 35.11
CA ALA A 378 -10.68 0.48 34.87
C ALA A 378 -10.89 -0.46 33.66
N ARG A 379 -10.02 -0.37 32.64
CA ARG A 379 -10.11 -1.23 31.46
C ARG A 379 -9.56 -2.61 31.75
N GLU A 380 -8.40 -2.64 32.37
CA GLU A 380 -7.65 -3.82 32.79
C GLU A 380 -8.48 -4.66 33.76
N ALA A 381 -9.17 -4.04 34.73
CA ALA A 381 -10.05 -4.76 35.64
C ALA A 381 -11.14 -5.57 34.91
N LEU A 382 -11.73 -5.03 33.84
CA LEU A 382 -12.70 -5.77 33.02
C LEU A 382 -12.03 -6.94 32.28
N ILE A 383 -10.82 -6.73 31.75
CA ILE A 383 -10.03 -7.77 31.07
C ILE A 383 -9.70 -8.91 32.04
N LEU A 384 -9.22 -8.58 33.24
CA LEU A 384 -8.88 -9.54 34.28
C LEU A 384 -10.12 -10.29 34.78
N GLN A 385 -11.24 -9.60 35.01
CA GLN A 385 -12.48 -10.25 35.42
C GLN A 385 -13.00 -11.20 34.33
N ALA A 386 -12.96 -10.79 33.06
CA ALA A 386 -13.31 -11.66 31.95
C ALA A 386 -12.40 -12.89 31.87
N ALA A 387 -11.08 -12.73 32.08
CA ALA A 387 -10.15 -13.85 32.09
C ALA A 387 -10.40 -14.83 33.24
N LEU A 388 -10.70 -14.32 34.43
CA LEU A 388 -11.07 -15.14 35.58
C LEU A 388 -12.33 -15.97 35.28
N ILE A 389 -13.38 -15.34 34.76
CA ILE A 389 -14.63 -16.02 34.38
C ILE A 389 -14.37 -17.08 33.32
N VAL A 390 -13.75 -16.71 32.19
CA VAL A 390 -13.50 -17.63 31.07
C VAL A 390 -12.57 -18.77 31.48
N GLY A 391 -11.54 -18.48 32.27
CA GLY A 391 -10.63 -19.48 32.81
C GLY A 391 -11.31 -20.48 33.74
N SER A 392 -12.15 -20.00 34.66
CA SER A 392 -12.92 -20.87 35.58
C SER A 392 -13.91 -21.78 34.86
N ILE A 393 -14.48 -21.34 33.73
CA ILE A 393 -15.35 -22.16 32.87
C ILE A 393 -14.54 -23.24 32.16
N ASN A 394 -13.28 -22.94 31.80
CA ASN A 394 -12.40 -23.85 31.09
C ASN A 394 -11.67 -24.86 32.01
N GLU A 395 -11.78 -24.73 33.34
CA GLU A 395 -11.21 -25.72 34.25
C GLU A 395 -11.94 -27.07 34.15
N PRO A 396 -11.20 -28.18 33.97
CA PRO A 396 -11.81 -29.51 34.01
C PRO A 396 -12.36 -29.79 35.43
N GLU A 397 -13.58 -30.32 35.52
CA GLU A 397 -14.30 -30.59 36.79
C GLU A 397 -13.48 -31.40 37.83
N ALA A 398 -12.47 -32.15 37.38
CA ALA A 398 -11.59 -32.94 38.25
C ALA A 398 -10.72 -32.08 39.19
N SER A 399 -10.39 -30.84 38.84
CA SER A 399 -9.49 -29.99 39.64
C SER A 399 -10.18 -29.31 40.83
N ARG A 400 -11.51 -29.39 40.94
CA ARG A 400 -12.30 -28.78 42.04
C ARG A 400 -12.50 -29.71 43.26
N ARG A 401 -11.95 -30.93 43.23
CA ARG A 401 -12.20 -31.98 44.25
C ARG A 401 -11.00 -32.29 45.16
N THR A 402 -9.91 -31.53 45.07
CA THR A 402 -8.74 -31.59 45.95
C THR A 402 -8.57 -30.24 46.63
#